data_AF-A0A380TNV1-F1
#
_entry.id   AF-A0A380TNV1-F1
#
_cell.length_a   1.000
_cell.length_b   1.000
_cell.length_c   1.000
_cell.angle_alpha   90.00
_cell.angle_beta   90.00
_cell.angle_gamma   90.00
#
_symmetry.space_group_name_H-M   'P 1'
#
loop_
_entity.id
_entity.type
_entity.pdbx_description
1 polymer ?
#
loop_
_entity_poly.entity_id
_entity_poly.type
_entity_poly.pdbx_seq_one_letter_code
_entity_poly.pdbx_strand_id
1 'polypeptide(L)'
;MLISDLIKNWSKFSGRASRLEFFIISLMGIFALILTFFLAVKVFELFFGDYQKAFHQQVSSAEYANAVLNSAFREWLDTGSIDQTNNAVKSYYQDYENNTIQQIFLSSLSFIFFLPFAIAWIAGAVRRLHDIGTFGWWVFIVLVPVYLFFDNWILIAPLLFLFFKNGQPFYNKYGPDPKNPNAPIPLEMPKESARLMKFEAQVLDIVEKVKTFLQPYVQQIKNKFRK
;
A
#
# COMPACT_ATOMS: atom_id res chain seq x y z
N MET A 1 -15.26 -25.25 -2.19
CA MET A 1 -15.18 -24.08 -3.07
C MET A 1 -13.96 -24.25 -3.97
N LEU A 2 -14.12 -24.25 -5.29
CA LEU A 2 -13.01 -24.45 -6.22
C LEU A 2 -12.20 -23.15 -6.36
N ILE A 3 -10.88 -23.24 -6.58
CA ILE A 3 -10.02 -22.08 -6.84
C ILE A 3 -10.53 -21.26 -8.04
N SER A 4 -11.17 -21.92 -9.01
CA SER A 4 -11.83 -21.27 -10.15
C SER A 4 -12.95 -20.32 -9.75
N ASP A 5 -13.68 -20.61 -8.67
CA ASP A 5 -14.78 -19.76 -8.19
C ASP A 5 -14.26 -18.55 -7.41
N LEU A 6 -13.08 -18.69 -6.79
CA LEU A 6 -12.35 -17.59 -6.15
C LEU A 6 -11.92 -16.55 -7.19
N ILE A 7 -11.32 -17.02 -8.30
CA ILE A 7 -10.85 -16.16 -9.39
C ILE A 7 -12.02 -15.46 -10.09
N LYS A 8 -13.19 -16.11 -10.22
CA LYS A 8 -14.38 -15.49 -10.84
C LYS A 8 -15.04 -14.39 -10.01
N ASN A 9 -14.88 -14.42 -8.69
CA ASN A 9 -15.55 -13.48 -7.77
C ASN A 9 -14.59 -12.49 -7.07
N TRP A 10 -13.34 -12.41 -7.54
CA TRP A 10 -12.28 -11.59 -6.94
C TRP A 10 -12.56 -10.08 -6.90
N SER A 11 -13.44 -9.59 -7.78
CA SER A 11 -13.85 -8.18 -7.85
C SER A 11 -15.16 -7.87 -7.09
N LYS A 12 -15.82 -8.87 -6.50
CA LYS A 12 -17.06 -8.65 -5.76
C LYS A 12 -16.76 -8.22 -4.32
N PHE A 13 -17.24 -7.02 -3.97
CA PHE A 13 -17.15 -6.43 -2.63
C PHE A 13 -18.29 -6.86 -1.69
N SER A 14 -19.33 -7.50 -2.21
CA SER A 14 -20.49 -7.95 -1.44
C SER A 14 -20.34 -9.37 -0.93
N GLY A 15 -21.03 -9.67 0.16
CA GLY A 15 -21.06 -11.00 0.77
C GLY A 15 -19.95 -11.22 1.79
N ARG A 16 -19.59 -12.49 1.96
CA ARG A 16 -18.69 -12.99 2.99
C ARG A 16 -17.54 -13.78 2.35
N ALA A 17 -16.42 -13.86 3.05
CA ALA A 17 -15.26 -14.63 2.63
C ALA A 17 -14.82 -15.57 3.74
N SER A 18 -14.65 -16.84 3.42
CA SER A 18 -14.11 -17.81 4.37
C SER A 18 -12.64 -17.50 4.69
N ARG A 19 -12.14 -18.05 5.81
CA ARG A 19 -10.73 -17.93 6.20
C ARG A 19 -9.76 -18.41 5.11
N LEU A 20 -10.13 -19.48 4.41
CA LEU A 20 -9.30 -20.08 3.36
C LEU A 20 -9.28 -19.20 2.12
N GLU A 21 -10.43 -18.63 1.73
CA GLU A 21 -10.50 -17.63 0.65
C GLU A 21 -9.59 -16.44 0.94
N PHE A 22 -9.71 -15.87 2.14
CA PHE A 22 -8.90 -14.72 2.54
C PHE A 22 -7.41 -15.05 2.60
N PHE A 23 -7.06 -16.26 3.05
CA PHE A 23 -5.68 -16.75 3.06
C PHE A 23 -5.09 -16.85 1.64
N ILE A 24 -5.84 -17.41 0.69
CA ILE A 24 -5.38 -17.51 -0.71
C ILE A 24 -5.22 -16.12 -1.33
N ILE A 25 -6.18 -15.21 -1.12
CA ILE A 25 -6.09 -13.83 -1.61
C ILE A 25 -4.83 -13.14 -1.03
N SER A 26 -4.57 -13.35 0.26
CA SER A 26 -3.38 -12.80 0.93
C SER A 26 -2.09 -13.37 0.37
N LEU A 27 -2.03 -14.69 0.11
CA LEU A 27 -0.86 -15.33 -0.47
C LEU A 27 -0.58 -14.84 -1.90
N MET A 28 -1.63 -14.70 -2.72
CA MET A 28 -1.52 -14.12 -4.06
C MET A 28 -1.01 -12.67 -4.00
N GLY A 29 -1.53 -11.88 -3.05
CA GLY A 29 -1.06 -10.52 -2.81
C GLY A 29 0.41 -10.46 -2.42
N ILE A 30 0.87 -11.33 -1.50
CA ILE A 30 2.29 -11.39 -1.10
C ILE A 30 3.18 -11.77 -2.29
N PHE A 31 2.79 -12.78 -3.07
CA PHE A 31 3.54 -13.18 -4.25
C PHE A 31 3.64 -12.05 -5.28
N ALA A 32 2.52 -11.37 -5.56
CA ALA A 32 2.49 -10.22 -6.46
C ALA A 32 3.37 -9.08 -5.93
N LEU A 33 3.33 -8.80 -4.62
CA LEU A 33 4.17 -7.77 -4.00
C LEU A 33 5.66 -8.08 -4.16
N ILE A 34 6.07 -9.32 -3.92
CA ILE A 34 7.45 -9.78 -4.12
C ILE A 34 7.86 -9.61 -5.58
N LEU A 35 7.03 -10.06 -6.52
CA LEU A 35 7.31 -9.93 -7.95
C LEU A 35 7.45 -8.46 -8.37
N THR A 36 6.54 -7.59 -7.91
CA THR A 36 6.60 -6.15 -8.19
C THR A 36 7.82 -5.49 -7.55
N PHE A 37 8.25 -5.94 -6.36
CA PHE A 37 9.48 -5.47 -5.74
C PHE A 37 10.71 -5.82 -6.59
N PHE A 38 10.82 -7.06 -7.06
CA PHE A 38 11.91 -7.45 -7.97
C PHE A 38 11.88 -6.67 -9.28
N LEU A 39 10.68 -6.40 -9.82
CA LEU A 39 10.52 -5.53 -10.98
C LEU A 39 11.03 -4.11 -10.69
N ALA A 40 10.67 -3.53 -9.54
CA ALA A 40 11.14 -2.20 -9.13
C ALA A 40 12.66 -2.13 -9.06
N VAL A 41 13.30 -3.13 -8.44
CA VAL A 41 14.76 -3.24 -8.37
C VAL A 41 15.38 -3.37 -9.75
N LYS A 42 14.78 -4.17 -10.65
CA LYS A 42 15.28 -4.34 -12.01
C LYS A 42 15.13 -3.08 -12.86
N VAL A 43 14.04 -2.34 -12.70
CA VAL A 43 13.86 -1.02 -13.32
C VAL A 43 14.94 -0.07 -12.82
N PHE A 44 15.17 -0.02 -11.51
CA PHE A 44 16.23 0.82 -10.92
C PHE A 44 17.62 0.47 -11.49
N GLU A 45 17.96 -0.82 -11.51
CA GLU A 45 19.23 -1.31 -12.04
C GLU A 45 19.40 -0.96 -13.53
N LEU A 46 18.35 -1.12 -14.34
CA LEU A 46 18.38 -0.86 -15.78
C LEU A 46 18.65 0.62 -16.11
N PHE A 47 18.04 1.54 -15.37
CA PHE A 47 18.15 2.97 -15.67
C PHE A 47 19.28 3.67 -14.91
N PHE A 48 19.71 3.14 -13.76
CA PHE A 48 20.63 3.83 -12.85
C PHE A 48 21.89 3.05 -12.48
N GLY A 49 21.93 1.74 -12.74
CA GLY A 49 23.05 0.88 -12.32
C GLY A 49 24.42 1.36 -12.81
N ASP A 50 24.49 1.86 -14.04
CA ASP A 50 25.75 2.34 -14.63
C ASP A 50 26.15 3.72 -14.10
N TYR A 51 25.19 4.62 -13.90
CA TYR A 51 25.45 5.94 -13.31
C TYR A 51 26.00 5.81 -11.89
N GLN A 52 25.41 4.94 -11.07
CA GLN A 52 25.88 4.68 -9.71
C GLN A 52 27.31 4.13 -9.70
N LYS A 53 27.62 3.17 -10.58
CA LYS A 53 28.99 2.63 -10.70
C LYS A 53 29.99 3.69 -11.13
N ALA A 54 29.65 4.51 -12.13
CA ALA A 54 30.51 5.56 -12.64
C ALA A 54 30.83 6.61 -11.56
N PHE A 55 29.82 7.06 -10.80
CA PHE A 55 30.01 7.98 -9.68
C PHE A 55 30.96 7.40 -8.62
N HIS A 56 30.72 6.17 -8.17
CA HIS A 56 31.58 5.53 -7.17
C HIS A 56 33.02 5.36 -7.66
N GLN A 57 33.22 5.01 -8.93
CA GLN A 57 34.55 4.93 -9.54
C GLN A 57 35.23 6.30 -9.59
N GLN A 58 34.50 7.35 -9.96
CA GLN A 58 35.04 8.71 -10.04
C GLN A 58 35.45 9.24 -8.66
N VAL A 59 34.57 9.17 -7.66
CA VAL A 59 34.83 9.70 -6.31
C VAL A 59 35.94 8.95 -5.58
N SER A 60 36.08 7.64 -5.84
CA SER A 60 37.18 6.84 -5.28
C SER A 60 38.49 6.94 -6.05
N SER A 61 38.52 7.67 -7.18
CA SER A 61 39.72 7.79 -8.01
C SER A 61 40.76 8.73 -7.39
N ALA A 62 42.04 8.34 -7.53
CA ALA A 62 43.16 9.19 -7.14
C ALA A 62 43.19 10.51 -7.94
N GLU A 63 42.71 10.48 -9.19
CA GLU A 63 42.62 11.66 -10.05
C GLU A 63 41.64 12.69 -9.49
N TYR A 64 40.43 12.27 -9.08
CA TYR A 64 39.46 13.15 -8.44
C TYR A 64 39.99 13.70 -7.11
N ALA A 65 40.59 12.85 -6.27
CA ALA A 65 41.19 13.29 -5.01
C ALA A 65 42.28 14.36 -5.24
N ASN A 66 43.18 14.12 -6.19
CA ASN A 66 44.22 15.08 -6.55
C ASN A 66 43.64 16.38 -7.12
N ALA A 67 42.59 16.32 -7.94
CA ALA A 67 41.93 17.49 -8.52
C ALA A 67 41.26 18.37 -7.43
N VAL A 68 40.59 17.74 -6.47
CA VAL A 68 39.97 18.44 -5.32
C VAL A 68 41.04 19.05 -4.42
N LEU A 69 42.10 18.30 -4.09
CA LEU A 69 43.21 18.80 -3.25
C LEU A 69 43.94 19.98 -3.91
N ASN A 70 44.23 19.87 -5.21
CA ASN A 70 44.89 20.95 -5.95
C ASN A 70 44.02 22.20 -6.03
N SER A 71 42.71 22.06 -6.23
CA SER A 71 41.76 23.17 -6.24
C SER A 71 41.69 23.85 -4.86
N ALA A 72 41.54 23.06 -3.80
CA ALA A 72 41.49 23.55 -2.43
C ALA A 72 42.79 24.27 -2.02
N PHE A 73 43.94 23.71 -2.36
CA PHE A 73 45.24 24.32 -2.03
C PHE A 73 45.44 25.65 -2.77
N ARG A 74 45.08 25.72 -4.06
CA ARG A 74 45.17 26.97 -4.84
C ARG A 74 44.23 28.04 -4.31
N GLU A 75 42.99 27.68 -4.01
CA GLU A 75 42.00 28.60 -3.43
C GLU A 75 42.46 29.12 -2.07
N TRP A 76 43.00 28.25 -1.23
CA TRP A 76 43.52 28.62 0.09
C TRP A 76 44.70 29.59 -0.01
N LEU A 77 45.62 29.37 -0.96
CA LEU A 77 46.74 30.28 -1.18
C LEU A 77 46.30 31.68 -1.64
N ASP A 78 45.22 31.76 -2.42
CA ASP A 78 44.72 33.04 -2.98
C ASP A 78 43.82 33.79 -1.99
N THR A 79 42.96 33.08 -1.26
CA THR A 79 41.86 33.66 -0.48
C THR A 79 41.97 33.43 1.03
N GLY A 80 42.76 32.45 1.47
CA GLY A 80 42.80 31.97 2.85
C GLY A 80 41.63 31.05 3.24
N SER A 81 40.67 30.77 2.34
CA SER A 81 39.56 29.82 2.58
C SER A 81 39.47 28.74 1.49
N ILE A 82 38.55 27.79 1.66
CA ILE A 82 38.29 26.67 0.73
C ILE A 82 36.79 26.54 0.42
N ASP A 83 36.05 27.63 0.56
CA ASP A 83 34.59 27.62 0.52
C ASP A 83 34.05 27.28 -0.87
N GLN A 84 34.69 27.77 -1.93
CA GLN A 84 34.30 27.49 -3.31
C GLN A 84 34.53 26.02 -3.64
N THR A 85 35.70 25.46 -3.30
CA THR A 85 36.00 24.05 -3.50
C THR A 85 35.04 23.17 -2.69
N ASN A 86 34.78 23.52 -1.43
CA ASN A 86 33.80 22.81 -0.61
C ASN A 86 32.39 22.85 -1.22
N ASN A 87 31.96 24.00 -1.74
CA ASN A 87 30.66 24.14 -2.38
C ASN A 87 30.57 23.36 -3.70
N ALA A 88 31.64 23.32 -4.50
CA ALA A 88 31.71 22.53 -5.73
C ALA A 88 31.67 21.02 -5.45
N VAL A 89 32.36 20.56 -4.41
CA VAL A 89 32.28 19.17 -3.97
C VAL A 89 30.87 18.84 -3.49
N LYS A 90 30.28 19.69 -2.64
CA LYS A 90 28.90 19.51 -2.15
C LYS A 90 27.89 19.48 -3.29
N SER A 91 27.99 20.37 -4.29
CA SER A 91 27.05 20.39 -5.41
C SER A 91 27.15 19.12 -6.25
N TYR A 92 28.33 18.54 -6.41
CA TYR A 92 28.51 17.25 -7.09
C TYR A 92 27.83 16.10 -6.33
N TYR A 93 27.97 16.02 -5.00
CA TYR A 93 27.25 15.02 -4.19
C TYR A 93 25.73 15.23 -4.22
N GLN A 94 25.27 16.48 -4.16
CA GLN A 94 23.85 16.83 -4.23
C GLN A 94 23.25 16.47 -5.59
N ASP A 95 23.98 16.67 -6.69
CA ASP A 95 23.53 16.25 -8.02
C ASP A 95 23.35 14.72 -8.08
N TYR A 96 24.32 13.96 -7.56
CA TYR A 96 24.21 12.50 -7.46
C TYR A 96 23.01 12.07 -6.62
N GLU A 97 22.80 12.69 -5.46
CA GLU A 97 21.66 12.40 -4.58
C GLU A 97 20.32 12.70 -5.27
N ASN A 98 20.20 13.86 -5.92
CA ASN A 98 19.00 14.26 -6.63
C ASN A 98 18.67 13.31 -7.78
N ASN A 99 19.67 12.93 -8.59
CA ASN A 99 19.50 11.93 -9.65
C ASN A 99 19.09 10.56 -9.06
N THR A 100 19.71 10.14 -7.95
CA THR A 100 19.34 8.91 -7.25
C THR A 100 17.87 8.94 -6.81
N ILE A 101 17.42 10.03 -6.19
CA ILE A 101 16.04 10.20 -5.72
C ILE A 101 15.05 10.15 -6.89
N GLN A 102 15.34 10.82 -8.00
CA GLN A 102 14.49 10.79 -9.20
C GLN A 102 14.34 9.36 -9.73
N GLN A 103 15.41 8.57 -9.72
CA GLN A 103 15.41 7.21 -10.25
C GLN A 103 14.75 6.22 -9.30
N ILE A 104 14.91 6.40 -7.98
CA ILE A 104 14.10 5.69 -6.98
C ILE A 104 12.62 5.99 -7.21
N PHE A 105 12.26 7.25 -7.43
CA PHE A 105 10.89 7.64 -7.72
C PHE A 105 10.36 6.96 -8.99
N LEU A 106 11.10 6.99 -10.10
CA LEU A 106 10.70 6.31 -11.34
C LEU A 106 10.54 4.80 -11.14
N SER A 107 11.46 4.17 -10.41
CA SER A 107 11.41 2.73 -10.11
C SER A 107 10.20 2.39 -9.24
N SER A 108 9.83 3.28 -8.32
CA SER A 108 8.64 3.11 -7.47
C SER A 108 7.32 3.14 -8.27
N LEU A 109 7.29 3.74 -9.46
CA LEU A 109 6.09 3.72 -10.31
C LEU A 109 5.71 2.30 -10.75
N SER A 110 6.65 1.35 -10.73
CA SER A 110 6.37 -0.07 -11.00
C SER A 110 5.35 -0.67 -10.01
N PHE A 111 5.16 -0.08 -8.82
CA PHE A 111 4.13 -0.49 -7.85
C PHE A 111 2.70 -0.28 -8.36
N ILE A 112 2.49 0.46 -9.46
CA ILE A 112 1.17 0.52 -10.11
C ILE A 112 0.67 -0.87 -10.55
N PHE A 113 1.59 -1.78 -10.91
CA PHE A 113 1.25 -3.16 -11.27
C PHE A 113 0.75 -3.99 -10.08
N PHE A 114 1.02 -3.54 -8.85
CA PHE A 114 0.52 -4.19 -7.63
C PHE A 114 -0.93 -3.76 -7.28
N LEU A 115 -1.42 -2.65 -7.83
CA LEU A 115 -2.71 -2.06 -7.47
C LEU A 115 -3.91 -3.03 -7.57
N PRO A 116 -4.04 -3.88 -8.61
CA PRO A 116 -5.15 -4.85 -8.69
C PRO A 116 -5.16 -5.84 -7.52
N PHE A 117 -3.98 -6.25 -7.05
CA PHE A 117 -3.83 -7.18 -5.92
C PHE A 117 -4.13 -6.49 -4.59
N ALA A 118 -3.72 -5.23 -4.43
CA ALA A 118 -4.08 -4.43 -3.26
C ALA A 118 -5.59 -4.26 -3.15
N ILE A 119 -6.28 -3.95 -4.25
CA ILE A 119 -7.75 -3.85 -4.29
C ILE A 119 -8.40 -5.18 -3.91
N ALA A 120 -7.93 -6.29 -4.49
CA ALA A 120 -8.45 -7.63 -4.19
C ALA A 120 -8.25 -8.00 -2.71
N TRP A 121 -7.11 -7.62 -2.12
CA TRP A 121 -6.82 -7.85 -0.71
C TRP A 121 -7.78 -7.06 0.19
N ILE A 122 -7.99 -5.77 -0.09
CA ILE A 122 -8.93 -4.93 0.66
C ILE A 122 -10.36 -5.49 0.55
N ALA A 123 -10.79 -5.88 -0.65
CA ALA A 123 -12.10 -6.50 -0.87
C ALA A 123 -12.26 -7.80 -0.07
N GLY A 124 -11.22 -8.65 -0.07
CA GLY A 124 -11.17 -9.88 0.72
C GLY A 124 -11.24 -9.61 2.23
N ALA A 125 -10.51 -8.61 2.73
CA ALA A 125 -10.50 -8.22 4.14
C ALA A 125 -11.87 -7.71 4.61
N VAL A 126 -12.54 -6.87 3.80
CA VAL A 126 -13.92 -6.42 4.08
C VAL A 126 -14.88 -7.61 4.17
N ARG A 127 -14.82 -8.53 3.21
CA ARG A 127 -15.66 -9.74 3.22
C ARG A 127 -15.33 -10.69 4.38
N ARG A 128 -14.08 -10.71 4.84
CA ARG A 128 -13.65 -11.46 6.03
C ARG A 128 -14.23 -10.83 7.31
N LEU A 129 -14.23 -9.50 7.43
CA LEU A 129 -14.88 -8.79 8.53
C LEU A 129 -16.38 -9.07 8.57
N HIS A 130 -17.04 -9.08 7.41
CA HIS A 130 -18.45 -9.45 7.28
C HIS A 130 -18.72 -10.90 7.71
N ASP A 131 -17.81 -11.83 7.38
CA ASP A 131 -17.96 -13.22 7.80
C ASP A 131 -17.89 -13.40 9.31
N ILE A 132 -17.10 -12.56 9.99
CA ILE A 132 -16.97 -12.54 11.44
C ILE A 132 -18.14 -11.80 12.11
N GLY A 133 -19.02 -11.18 11.33
CA GLY A 133 -20.18 -10.40 11.82
C GLY A 133 -19.80 -9.00 12.29
N THR A 134 -18.75 -8.42 11.70
CA THR A 134 -18.22 -7.09 12.04
C THR A 134 -18.26 -6.15 10.84
N PHE A 135 -18.19 -4.85 11.11
CA PHE A 135 -18.31 -3.80 10.12
C PHE A 135 -17.09 -3.72 9.18
N GLY A 136 -17.32 -3.64 7.86
CA GLY A 136 -16.25 -3.71 6.86
C GLY A 136 -15.22 -2.57 6.92
N TRP A 137 -15.60 -1.39 7.41
CA TRP A 137 -14.70 -0.23 7.50
C TRP A 137 -13.57 -0.38 8.53
N TRP A 138 -13.63 -1.41 9.39
CA TRP A 138 -12.51 -1.75 10.27
C TRP A 138 -11.22 -2.06 9.48
N VAL A 139 -11.31 -2.38 8.18
CA VAL A 139 -10.14 -2.56 7.31
C VAL A 139 -9.24 -1.32 7.25
N PHE A 140 -9.81 -0.11 7.37
CA PHE A 140 -9.03 1.12 7.29
C PHE A 140 -8.06 1.30 8.45
N ILE A 141 -8.31 0.69 9.61
CA ILE A 141 -7.35 0.70 10.73
C ILE A 141 -6.03 0.04 10.32
N VAL A 142 -6.08 -0.96 9.45
CA VAL A 142 -4.90 -1.64 8.93
C VAL A 142 -4.24 -0.85 7.78
N LEU A 143 -4.99 0.01 7.08
CA LEU A 143 -4.50 0.83 5.97
C LEU A 143 -3.89 2.17 6.41
N VAL A 144 -4.29 2.69 7.57
CA VAL A 144 -3.61 3.85 8.16
C VAL A 144 -2.19 3.40 8.53
N PRO A 145 -1.14 4.19 8.23
CA PRO A 145 0.24 3.89 8.62
C PRO A 145 0.42 4.14 10.13
N VAL A 146 -0.38 3.46 10.95
CA VAL A 146 -0.38 3.53 12.41
C VAL A 146 0.99 3.12 12.96
N TYR A 147 1.78 2.33 12.21
CA TYR A 147 3.17 1.98 12.51
C TYR A 147 4.10 3.20 12.63
N LEU A 148 3.76 4.34 12.03
CA LEU A 148 4.53 5.58 12.17
C LEU A 148 4.32 6.25 13.53
N PHE A 149 3.26 5.88 14.24
CA PHE A 149 2.80 6.56 15.45
C PHE A 149 2.65 5.64 16.67
N PHE A 150 2.63 4.31 16.48
CA PHE A 150 2.38 3.33 17.53
C PHE A 150 3.20 2.05 17.33
N ASP A 151 3.41 1.33 18.43
CA ASP A 151 4.09 0.03 18.44
C ASP A 151 3.41 -0.99 17.51
N ASN A 152 4.25 -1.77 16.82
CA ASN A 152 3.86 -2.71 15.76
C ASN A 152 2.77 -3.74 16.15
N TRP A 153 2.55 -4.00 17.45
CA TRP A 153 1.54 -4.96 17.92
C TRP A 153 0.10 -4.52 17.61
N ILE A 154 -0.15 -3.22 17.48
CA ILE A 154 -1.49 -2.66 17.19
C ILE A 154 -1.96 -3.03 15.78
N LEU A 155 -1.05 -3.23 14.83
CA LEU A 155 -1.37 -3.68 13.46
C LEU A 155 -1.51 -5.20 13.37
N ILE A 156 -0.74 -5.93 14.17
CA ILE A 156 -0.75 -7.40 14.15
C ILE A 156 -2.09 -7.93 14.70
N ALA A 157 -2.63 -7.36 15.77
CA ALA A 157 -3.85 -7.89 16.40
C ALA A 157 -5.09 -7.93 15.48
N PRO A 158 -5.44 -6.87 14.72
CA PRO A 158 -6.53 -6.92 13.75
C PRO A 158 -6.28 -7.91 12.60
N LEU A 159 -5.03 -8.03 12.13
CA LEU A 159 -4.66 -9.01 11.10
C LEU A 159 -4.84 -10.43 11.62
N LEU A 160 -4.38 -10.73 12.84
CA LEU A 160 -4.59 -12.04 13.47
C LEU A 160 -6.07 -12.39 13.56
N PHE A 161 -6.93 -11.41 13.87
CA PHE A 161 -8.37 -11.62 13.90
C PHE A 161 -8.94 -12.03 12.53
N LEU A 162 -8.47 -11.42 11.43
CA LEU A 162 -8.88 -11.79 10.07
C LEU A 162 -8.45 -13.21 9.69
N PHE A 163 -7.25 -13.63 10.07
CA PHE A 163 -6.72 -14.95 9.72
C PHE A 163 -7.24 -16.08 10.60
N PHE A 164 -7.39 -15.85 11.90
CA PHE A 164 -7.59 -16.93 12.87
C PHE A 164 -9.00 -17.02 13.44
N LYS A 165 -9.77 -15.92 13.50
CA LYS A 165 -11.12 -15.98 14.06
C LYS A 165 -12.05 -16.74 13.12
N ASN A 166 -12.89 -17.62 13.68
CA ASN A 166 -13.93 -18.30 12.92
C ASN A 166 -15.05 -17.34 12.49
N GLY A 167 -15.61 -17.60 11.31
CA GLY A 167 -16.82 -16.94 10.83
C GLY A 167 -18.07 -17.33 11.62
N GLN A 168 -19.13 -16.54 11.48
CA GLN A 168 -20.45 -16.89 12.01
C GLN A 168 -21.05 -18.06 11.20
N PRO A 169 -21.65 -19.08 11.84
CA PRO A 169 -22.36 -20.12 11.08
C PRO A 169 -23.66 -19.56 10.50
N PHE A 170 -24.17 -20.20 9.43
CA PHE A 170 -25.43 -19.85 8.78
C PHE A 170 -25.47 -18.41 8.21
N TYR A 171 -26.66 -17.93 7.87
CA TYR A 171 -26.86 -16.57 7.39
C TYR A 171 -26.58 -15.54 8.49
N ASN A 172 -25.92 -14.45 8.10
CA ASN A 172 -25.84 -13.22 8.89
C ASN A 172 -26.33 -12.03 8.04
N LYS A 173 -26.28 -10.81 8.59
CA LYS A 173 -26.74 -9.60 7.87
C LYS A 173 -26.00 -9.31 6.56
N TYR A 174 -24.82 -9.90 6.36
CA TYR A 174 -24.01 -9.76 5.16
C TYR A 174 -24.18 -10.91 4.15
N GLY A 175 -25.00 -11.93 4.47
CA GLY A 175 -25.36 -13.00 3.56
C GLY A 175 -25.08 -14.43 4.07
N PRO A 176 -25.17 -15.43 3.18
CA PRO A 176 -25.01 -16.84 3.51
C PRO A 176 -23.59 -17.17 3.98
N ASP A 177 -23.44 -18.23 4.79
CA ASP A 177 -22.14 -18.76 5.20
C ASP A 177 -21.33 -19.18 3.97
N PRO A 178 -20.10 -18.65 3.75
CA PRO A 178 -19.27 -19.05 2.61
C PRO A 178 -18.90 -20.54 2.63
N LYS A 179 -18.92 -21.20 3.80
CA LYS A 179 -18.69 -22.65 3.92
C LYS A 179 -19.94 -23.47 3.65
N ASN A 180 -21.13 -22.90 3.85
CA ASN A 180 -22.40 -23.57 3.60
C ASN A 180 -23.44 -22.61 2.98
N PRO A 181 -23.32 -22.31 1.67
CA PRO A 181 -24.16 -21.30 1.03
C PRO A 181 -25.65 -21.66 0.96
N ASN A 182 -25.97 -22.96 1.01
CA ASN A 182 -27.33 -23.50 0.87
C ASN A 182 -27.97 -23.80 2.23
N ALA A 183 -27.37 -23.37 3.34
CA ALA A 183 -27.95 -23.56 4.66
C ALA A 183 -29.33 -22.87 4.76
N PRO A 184 -30.29 -23.41 5.50
CA PRO A 184 -31.55 -22.71 5.75
C PRO A 184 -31.29 -21.39 6.51
N ILE A 185 -32.13 -20.38 6.24
CA ILE A 185 -32.11 -19.11 6.97
C ILE A 185 -32.49 -19.41 8.43
N PRO A 186 -31.68 -18.99 9.43
CA PRO A 186 -31.99 -19.25 10.83
C PRO A 186 -33.24 -18.48 11.26
N LEU A 187 -34.04 -19.06 12.16
CA LEU A 187 -35.24 -18.41 12.71
C LEU A 187 -34.91 -17.11 13.44
N GLU A 188 -33.73 -17.04 14.05
CA GLU A 188 -33.18 -15.82 14.63
C GLU A 188 -31.80 -15.54 14.04
N MET A 189 -31.61 -14.30 13.56
CA MET A 189 -30.31 -13.85 13.07
C MET A 189 -29.34 -13.65 14.25
N PRO A 190 -28.02 -13.89 14.06
CA PRO A 190 -27.03 -13.59 15.08
C PRO A 190 -27.16 -12.14 15.59
N LYS A 191 -27.38 -11.98 16.90
CA LYS A 191 -27.59 -10.65 17.50
C LYS A 191 -26.30 -9.84 17.43
N GLU A 192 -26.37 -8.71 16.74
CA GLU A 192 -25.32 -7.71 16.75
C GLU A 192 -25.32 -6.94 18.07
N SER A 193 -24.14 -6.58 18.58
CA SER A 193 -24.08 -5.76 19.79
C SER A 193 -24.66 -4.37 19.53
N ALA A 194 -25.48 -3.87 20.45
CA ALA A 194 -26.11 -2.54 20.31
C ALA A 194 -25.08 -1.41 20.13
N ARG A 195 -23.89 -1.54 20.74
CA ARG A 195 -22.78 -0.58 20.57
C ARG A 195 -22.26 -0.56 19.14
N LEU A 196 -22.03 -1.74 18.55
CA LEU A 196 -21.58 -1.86 17.15
C LEU A 196 -22.62 -1.31 16.18
N MET A 197 -23.89 -1.65 16.38
CA MET A 197 -24.98 -1.15 15.54
C MET A 197 -25.08 0.38 15.56
N LYS A 198 -25.00 0.99 16.76
CA LYS A 198 -24.99 2.45 16.90
C LYS A 198 -23.78 3.08 16.22
N PHE A 199 -22.59 2.50 16.40
CA PHE A 199 -21.37 2.98 15.77
C PHE A 199 -21.44 2.88 14.24
N GLU A 200 -21.89 1.75 13.69
CA GLU A 200 -22.09 1.56 12.26
C GLU A 200 -23.06 2.60 11.69
N ALA A 201 -24.19 2.84 12.37
CA ALA A 201 -25.15 3.86 11.95
C ALA A 201 -24.51 5.27 11.90
N GLN A 202 -23.68 5.62 12.88
CA GLN A 202 -22.95 6.90 12.89
C GLN A 202 -21.94 6.99 11.73
N VAL A 203 -21.19 5.92 11.45
CA VAL A 203 -20.25 5.92 10.34
C VAL A 203 -20.98 6.02 9.01
N LEU A 204 -22.10 5.31 8.83
CA LEU A 204 -22.90 5.36 7.61
C LEU A 204 -23.49 6.76 7.37
N ASP A 205 -23.96 7.44 8.41
CA ASP A 205 -24.41 8.84 8.33
C ASP A 205 -23.29 9.78 7.85
N ILE A 206 -22.07 9.62 8.39
CA ILE A 206 -20.90 10.39 7.93
C ILE A 206 -20.59 10.08 6.46
N VAL A 207 -20.58 8.80 6.08
CA VAL A 207 -20.33 8.38 4.70
C VAL A 207 -21.36 8.98 3.74
N GLU A 208 -22.63 9.01 4.11
CA GLU A 208 -23.70 9.60 3.31
C GLU A 208 -23.56 11.12 3.17
N LYS A 209 -23.20 11.82 4.25
CA LYS A 209 -22.88 13.25 4.22
C LYS A 209 -21.70 13.54 3.30
N VAL A 210 -20.61 12.78 3.42
CA VAL A 210 -19.43 12.91 2.55
C VAL A 210 -19.79 12.61 1.10
N LYS A 211 -20.55 11.55 0.83
CA LYS A 211 -21.02 11.20 -0.52
C LYS A 211 -21.84 12.32 -1.13
N THR A 212 -22.75 12.92 -0.36
CA THR A 212 -23.60 14.04 -0.81
C THR A 212 -22.76 15.27 -1.09
N PHE A 213 -21.81 15.60 -0.20
CA PHE A 213 -20.87 16.71 -0.38
C PHE A 213 -19.98 16.54 -1.63
N LEU A 214 -19.52 15.32 -1.90
CA LEU A 214 -18.66 15.02 -3.06
C LEU A 214 -19.42 14.88 -4.38
N GLN A 215 -20.74 14.64 -4.34
CA GLN A 215 -21.59 14.43 -5.52
C GLN A 215 -21.43 15.48 -6.63
N PRO A 216 -21.45 16.81 -6.36
CA PRO A 216 -21.28 17.81 -7.43
C PRO A 216 -19.93 17.71 -8.13
N TYR A 217 -18.83 17.48 -7.39
CA TYR A 217 -17.49 17.33 -7.96
C TYR A 217 -17.38 16.08 -8.83
N VAL A 218 -17.96 14.96 -8.38
CA VAL A 218 -18.02 13.72 -9.17
C VAL A 218 -18.76 13.94 -10.49
N GLN A 219 -19.85 14.71 -10.49
CA GLN A 219 -20.60 15.02 -11.71
C GLN A 219 -19.83 15.94 -12.66
N GLN A 220 -19.11 16.94 -12.14
CA GLN A 220 -18.22 17.77 -12.97
C GLN A 220 -17.16 16.94 -13.69
N ILE A 221 -16.52 16.01 -12.96
CA ILE A 221 -15.52 15.09 -13.52
C ILE A 221 -16.15 14.23 -14.61
N LYS A 222 -17.29 13.56 -14.34
CA LYS A 222 -17.99 12.72 -15.33
C LYS A 222 -18.38 13.48 -16.59
N ASN A 223 -18.82 14.73 -16.46
CA ASN A 223 -19.17 15.55 -17.61
C ASN A 223 -17.95 15.94 -18.46
N LYS A 224 -16.76 16.04 -17.85
CA LYS A 224 -15.51 16.33 -18.56
C LYS A 224 -15.01 15.13 -19.37
N PHE A 225 -15.27 13.90 -18.92
CA PHE A 225 -14.92 12.66 -19.63
C PHE A 225 -15.97 12.20 -20.66
N ARG A 226 -17.15 12.82 -20.68
CA ARG A 226 -18.21 12.55 -21.68
C ARG A 226 -18.14 13.45 -22.92
N LYS A 227 -17.22 14.42 -22.94
CA LYS A 227 -16.86 15.19 -24.13
C LYS A 227 -15.64 14.56 -24.78
#